data_AF-A0A6G6PP75-F1
#
_entry.id   AF-A0A6G6PP75-F1
#
_cell.length_a   1.000
_cell.length_b   1.000
_cell.length_c   1.000
_cell.angle_alpha   90.00
_cell.angle_beta   90.00
_cell.angle_gamma   90.00
#
_symmetry.space_group_name_H-M   'P 1'
#
loop_
_entity.id
_entity.type
_entity.pdbx_description
1 polymer ?
#
loop_
_entity_poly.entity_id
_entity_poly.type
_entity_poly.pdbx_seq_one_letter_code
_entity_poly.pdbx_strand_id
1 'polypeptide(L)'
;MNKFNMYVWVGLVLSASILGSLLYMIQGGELVVDGSNGAANAELMKTLMIIACVSFPVQIISMMVMAYKPRLSIVLTILSSLALMPITIVFTMGMIFSAIRWRYHQLNQFDTSLNVQFDQRVEFNKRNNRILVGALGLISITFIILSQSLGMFLFVFTIFLGYFGKKAGDGVYLAVKDAHLYIRPNIFAHCYRIPLKDVTYVKGEKGKVHFDVQTDNEVLQLTATPANATSEEKAKLMELLSKIQK
;
A
#
# COMPACT_ATOMS: atom_id res chain seq x y z
N MET A 1 -5.51 -15.71 13.09
CA MET A 1 -5.86 -14.29 13.40
C MET A 1 -5.18 -13.39 12.38
N ASN A 2 -5.96 -12.65 11.58
CA ASN A 2 -5.43 -11.62 10.68
C ASN A 2 -4.80 -10.50 11.51
N LYS A 3 -3.48 -10.57 11.72
CA LYS A 3 -2.75 -9.48 12.34
C LYS A 3 -2.68 -8.34 11.34
N PHE A 4 -3.38 -7.24 11.67
CA PHE A 4 -3.23 -5.96 10.98
C PHE A 4 -1.75 -5.60 10.90
N ASN A 5 -1.38 -4.93 9.80
CA ASN A 5 -0.04 -4.41 9.67
C ASN A 5 0.24 -3.40 10.80
N MET A 6 1.47 -3.39 11.32
CA MET A 6 1.91 -2.44 12.35
C MET A 6 1.62 -0.98 11.98
N TYR A 7 1.68 -0.62 10.68
CA TYR A 7 1.35 0.72 10.21
C TYR A 7 -0.11 1.13 10.48
N VAL A 8 -1.05 0.18 10.57
CA VAL A 8 -2.45 0.47 10.96
C VAL A 8 -2.46 1.01 12.38
N TRP A 9 -1.77 0.34 13.30
CA TRP A 9 -1.71 0.75 14.70
C TRP A 9 -0.96 2.06 14.88
N VAL A 10 0.17 2.23 14.19
CA VAL A 10 0.92 3.52 14.21
C VAL A 10 0.03 4.65 13.70
N GLY A 11 -0.66 4.45 12.57
CA GLY A 11 -1.57 5.44 12.03
C GLY A 11 -2.74 5.77 12.96
N LEU A 12 -3.31 4.76 13.62
CA LEU A 12 -4.41 4.95 14.57
C LEU A 12 -3.97 5.73 15.82
N VAL A 13 -2.77 5.44 16.34
CA VAL A 13 -2.18 6.20 17.46
C VAL A 13 -1.97 7.65 17.06
N LEU A 14 -1.44 7.92 15.86
CA LEU A 14 -1.29 9.29 15.37
C LEU A 14 -2.64 10.02 15.25
N SER A 15 -3.67 9.37 14.70
CA SER A 15 -5.03 9.93 14.63
C SER A 15 -5.60 10.21 16.03
N ALA A 16 -5.41 9.29 16.98
CA ALA A 16 -5.86 9.43 18.36
C ALA A 16 -5.13 10.57 19.10
N SER A 17 -3.81 10.70 18.89
CA SER A 17 -3.02 11.78 19.48
C SER A 17 -3.48 13.15 19.00
N ILE A 18 -3.80 13.32 17.71
CA ILE A 18 -4.33 14.59 17.20
C ILE A 18 -5.69 14.90 17.83
N LEU A 19 -6.59 13.92 17.84
CA LEU A 19 -7.90 14.09 18.44
C LEU A 19 -7.78 14.45 19.93
N GLY A 20 -6.90 13.76 20.66
CA GLY A 20 -6.60 14.04 22.07
C GLY A 20 -6.04 15.44 22.28
N SER A 21 -5.07 15.87 21.47
CA SER A 21 -4.51 17.23 21.54
C SER A 21 -5.55 18.30 21.25
N LEU A 22 -6.40 18.11 20.23
CA LEU A 22 -7.48 19.04 19.91
C LEU A 22 -8.48 19.16 21.07
N LEU A 23 -8.88 18.02 21.66
CA LEU A 23 -9.79 18.00 22.81
C LEU A 23 -9.15 18.64 24.06
N TYR A 24 -7.87 18.39 24.30
CA TYR A 24 -7.14 18.98 25.42
C TYR A 24 -7.06 20.49 25.31
N MET A 25 -6.70 21.02 24.14
CA MET A 25 -6.62 22.47 23.92
C MET A 25 -7.98 23.16 24.09
N ILE A 26 -9.09 22.49 23.76
CA ILE A 26 -10.45 23.00 24.03
C ILE A 26 -10.72 23.05 25.53
N GLN A 27 -10.42 21.98 26.26
CA GLN A 27 -10.61 21.94 27.71
C GLN A 27 -9.73 22.95 28.46
N GLY A 28 -8.50 23.17 27.98
CA GLY A 28 -7.57 24.15 28.52
C GLY A 28 -7.90 25.61 28.18
N GLY A 29 -8.94 25.87 27.38
CA GLY A 29 -9.30 27.22 26.94
C GLY A 29 -8.33 27.87 25.95
N GLU A 30 -7.28 27.14 25.53
CA GLU A 30 -6.32 27.59 24.51
C GLU A 30 -6.94 27.58 23.10
N LEU A 31 -7.97 26.75 22.90
CA LEU A 31 -8.72 26.62 21.65
C LEU A 31 -10.17 27.08 21.85
N VAL A 32 -10.46 28.33 21.50
CA VAL A 32 -11.82 28.90 21.53
C VAL A 32 -12.51 28.67 20.18
N VAL A 33 -13.41 27.69 20.15
CA VAL A 33 -14.11 27.25 18.93
C VAL A 33 -15.29 28.18 18.55
N ASP A 34 -15.80 28.96 19.50
CA ASP A 34 -16.99 29.80 19.32
C ASP A 34 -16.68 31.22 18.80
N GLY A 35 -15.41 31.53 18.53
CA GLY A 35 -15.00 32.82 17.93
C GLY A 35 -15.06 34.03 18.86
N SER A 36 -15.36 33.85 20.15
CA SER A 36 -15.56 34.94 21.12
C SER A 36 -14.34 35.85 21.32
N ASN A 37 -13.13 35.43 20.91
CA ASN A 37 -11.88 36.18 21.09
C ASN A 37 -11.34 36.80 19.79
N GLY A 38 -12.15 36.95 18.73
CA GLY A 38 -11.68 37.50 17.46
C GLY A 38 -10.73 36.57 16.69
N ALA A 39 -10.78 35.27 16.97
CA ALA A 39 -9.98 34.27 16.29
C ALA A 39 -10.39 34.17 14.82
N ALA A 40 -9.50 34.59 13.92
CA ALA A 40 -9.77 34.74 12.48
C ALA A 40 -10.16 33.43 11.74
N ASN A 41 -10.22 32.28 12.42
CA ASN A 41 -10.49 30.96 11.83
C ASN A 41 -11.35 30.03 12.70
N ALA A 42 -12.20 30.58 13.59
CA ALA A 42 -13.02 29.78 14.50
C ALA A 42 -13.92 28.75 13.79
N GLU A 43 -14.52 29.13 12.66
CA GLU A 43 -15.37 28.26 11.84
C GLU A 43 -14.59 27.13 11.15
N LEU A 44 -13.38 27.42 10.67
CA LEU A 44 -12.48 26.42 10.10
C LEU A 44 -12.03 25.41 11.16
N MET A 45 -11.69 25.89 12.36
CA MET A 45 -11.32 25.05 13.49
C MET A 45 -12.48 24.15 13.97
N LYS A 46 -13.70 24.70 14.05
CA LYS A 46 -14.92 23.93 14.32
C LYS A 46 -15.14 22.82 13.29
N THR A 47 -14.96 23.15 12.01
CA THR A 47 -15.10 22.19 10.90
C THR A 47 -14.05 21.09 10.99
N LEU A 48 -12.77 21.42 11.23
CA LEU A 48 -11.70 20.44 11.42
C LEU A 48 -11.95 19.53 12.63
N MET A 49 -12.48 20.07 13.72
CA MET A 49 -12.83 19.29 14.90
C MET A 49 -13.95 18.28 14.60
N ILE A 50 -15.03 18.71 13.94
CA ILE A 50 -16.12 17.81 13.52
C ILE A 50 -15.56 16.70 12.62
N ILE A 51 -14.74 17.07 11.65
CA ILE A 51 -14.06 16.12 10.76
C ILE A 51 -13.22 15.12 11.55
N ALA A 52 -12.43 15.57 12.53
CA ALA A 52 -11.58 14.68 13.34
C ALA A 52 -12.42 13.73 14.20
N CYS A 53 -13.47 14.23 14.85
CA CYS A 53 -14.40 13.45 15.66
C CYS A 53 -15.16 12.41 14.85
N VAL A 54 -15.47 12.66 13.57
CA VAL A 54 -16.13 11.69 12.68
C VAL A 54 -15.11 10.75 12.04
N SER A 55 -13.96 11.26 11.62
CA SER A 55 -12.91 10.49 10.95
C SER A 55 -12.42 9.34 11.81
N PHE A 56 -12.10 9.59 13.09
CA PHE A 56 -11.51 8.57 13.96
C PHE A 56 -12.42 7.34 14.18
N PRO A 57 -13.72 7.49 14.54
CA PRO A 57 -14.64 6.36 14.58
C PRO A 57 -14.77 5.63 13.24
N VAL A 58 -14.80 6.35 12.11
CA VAL A 58 -14.88 5.71 10.78
C VAL A 58 -13.61 4.90 10.48
N GLN A 59 -12.43 5.34 10.93
CA GLN A 59 -11.18 4.55 10.86
C GLN A 59 -11.30 3.24 11.67
N ILE A 60 -11.90 3.28 12.86
CA ILE A 60 -12.13 2.06 13.67
C ILE A 60 -13.14 1.13 12.97
N ILE A 61 -14.23 1.68 12.44
CA ILE A 61 -15.23 0.91 11.68
C ILE A 61 -14.59 0.29 10.44
N SER A 62 -13.71 1.00 9.73
CA SER A 62 -13.03 0.47 8.56
C SER A 62 -12.18 -0.75 8.90
N MET A 63 -11.51 -0.77 10.07
CA MET A 63 -10.81 -1.95 10.58
C MET A 63 -11.76 -3.12 10.83
N MET A 64 -12.92 -2.88 11.46
CA MET A 64 -13.90 -3.94 11.72
C MET A 64 -14.46 -4.55 10.43
N VAL A 65 -14.77 -3.71 9.44
CA VAL A 65 -15.30 -4.14 8.13
C VAL A 65 -14.29 -4.97 7.33
N MET A 66 -12.98 -4.80 7.58
CA MET A 66 -11.92 -5.49 6.85
C MET A 66 -12.08 -7.01 6.82
N ALA A 67 -12.52 -7.60 7.94
CA ALA A 67 -12.67 -9.05 8.06
C ALA A 67 -13.70 -9.63 7.09
N TYR A 68 -14.70 -8.84 6.68
CA TYR A 68 -15.82 -9.28 5.86
C TYR A 68 -15.74 -8.73 4.42
N LYS A 69 -15.45 -7.43 4.27
CA LYS A 69 -15.44 -6.73 2.97
C LYS A 69 -14.23 -5.81 2.85
N PRO A 70 -13.04 -6.33 2.48
CA PRO A 70 -11.80 -5.55 2.37
C PRO A 70 -11.90 -4.38 1.39
N ARG A 71 -12.61 -4.53 0.27
CA ARG A 71 -12.82 -3.43 -0.70
C ARG A 71 -13.57 -2.26 -0.06
N LEU A 72 -14.61 -2.55 0.71
CA LEU A 72 -15.39 -1.54 1.42
C LEU A 72 -14.55 -0.89 2.53
N SER A 73 -13.77 -1.69 3.25
CA SER A 73 -12.82 -1.21 4.27
C SER A 73 -11.80 -0.20 3.71
N ILE A 74 -11.25 -0.44 2.51
CA ILE A 74 -10.35 0.53 1.85
C ILE A 74 -11.09 1.83 1.52
N VAL A 75 -12.31 1.75 0.98
CA VAL A 75 -13.10 2.95 0.63
C VAL A 75 -13.40 3.79 1.87
N LEU A 76 -13.88 3.17 2.96
CA LEU A 76 -14.12 3.84 4.24
C LEU A 76 -12.83 4.49 4.78
N THR A 77 -11.71 3.77 4.68
CA THR A 77 -10.41 4.29 5.09
C THR A 77 -10.05 5.55 4.31
N ILE A 78 -10.15 5.54 2.98
CA ILE A 78 -9.84 6.72 2.16
C ILE A 78 -10.74 7.90 2.53
N LEU A 79 -12.06 7.68 2.67
CA LEU A 79 -13.01 8.73 3.04
C LEU A 79 -12.71 9.32 4.42
N SER A 80 -12.41 8.47 5.41
CA SER A 80 -12.05 8.92 6.75
C SER A 80 -10.72 9.66 6.78
N SER A 81 -9.75 9.25 5.97
CA SER A 81 -8.40 9.77 6.01
C SER A 81 -8.22 11.06 5.22
N LEU A 82 -9.02 11.31 4.18
CA LEU A 82 -8.82 12.41 3.21
C LEU A 82 -8.70 13.78 3.89
N ALA A 83 -9.55 14.05 4.87
CA ALA A 83 -9.64 15.36 5.48
C ALA A 83 -8.55 15.67 6.51
N LEU A 84 -7.79 14.66 6.97
CA LEU A 84 -6.65 14.80 7.89
C LEU A 84 -5.33 14.32 7.26
N MET A 85 -5.26 14.27 5.92
CA MET A 85 -3.99 14.08 5.22
C MET A 85 -3.09 15.29 5.50
N PRO A 86 -1.78 15.12 5.79
CA PRO A 86 -0.91 13.97 5.52
C PRO A 86 -0.84 12.89 6.61
N ILE A 87 -1.38 13.11 7.81
CA ILE A 87 -1.07 12.27 8.98
C ILE A 87 -1.73 10.89 8.88
N THR A 88 -2.96 10.86 8.38
CA THR A 88 -3.75 9.64 8.15
C THR A 88 -3.25 8.77 7.00
N ILE A 89 -2.22 9.20 6.25
CA ILE A 89 -1.64 8.40 5.17
C ILE A 89 -1.01 7.11 5.70
N VAL A 90 -0.44 7.15 6.92
CA VAL A 90 0.19 5.99 7.57
C VAL A 90 -0.87 4.92 7.84
N PHE A 91 -2.02 5.34 8.38
CA PHE A 91 -3.18 4.47 8.58
C PHE A 91 -3.69 3.90 7.25
N THR A 92 -3.87 4.77 6.25
CA THR A 92 -4.35 4.38 4.91
C THR A 92 -3.45 3.34 4.26
N MET A 93 -2.14 3.55 4.29
CA MET A 93 -1.17 2.58 3.81
C MET A 93 -1.24 1.27 4.59
N GLY A 94 -1.28 1.34 5.93
CA GLY A 94 -1.44 0.16 6.77
C GLY A 94 -2.68 -0.68 6.42
N MET A 95 -3.80 -0.01 6.12
CA MET A 95 -5.03 -0.66 5.69
C MET A 95 -4.89 -1.30 4.31
N ILE A 96 -4.28 -0.61 3.34
CA ILE A 96 -3.99 -1.20 2.01
C ILE A 96 -3.11 -2.45 2.15
N PHE A 97 -2.04 -2.40 2.95
CA PHE A 97 -1.19 -3.56 3.25
C PHE A 97 -1.97 -4.70 3.86
N SER A 98 -2.83 -4.39 4.83
CA SER A 98 -3.64 -5.40 5.50
C SER A 98 -4.65 -6.02 4.54
N ALA A 99 -5.21 -5.25 3.60
CA ALA A 99 -6.18 -5.74 2.62
C ALA A 99 -5.50 -6.66 1.60
N ILE A 100 -4.30 -6.30 1.16
CA ILE A 100 -3.49 -7.12 0.26
C ILE A 100 -3.09 -8.42 0.95
N ARG A 101 -2.67 -8.36 2.22
CA ARG A 101 -2.36 -9.56 3.01
C ARG A 101 -3.61 -10.44 3.19
N TRP A 102 -4.76 -9.83 3.46
CA TRP A 102 -6.03 -10.54 3.52
C TRP A 102 -6.35 -11.19 2.18
N ARG A 103 -6.15 -10.53 1.04
CA ARG A 103 -6.44 -11.13 -0.28
C ARG A 103 -5.60 -12.38 -0.57
N TYR A 104 -4.36 -12.41 -0.09
CA TYR A 104 -3.41 -13.49 -0.36
C TYR A 104 -3.16 -14.38 0.87
N HIS A 105 -4.07 -14.39 1.84
CA HIS A 105 -3.90 -15.11 3.11
C HIS A 105 -3.76 -16.63 2.95
N GLN A 106 -4.30 -17.18 1.84
CA GLN A 106 -4.25 -18.61 1.52
C GLN A 106 -2.91 -19.03 0.88
N LEU A 107 -2.09 -18.06 0.45
CA LEU A 107 -0.80 -18.33 -0.18
C LEU A 107 0.31 -18.39 0.88
N ASN A 108 1.25 -19.32 0.68
CA ASN A 108 2.41 -19.47 1.54
C ASN A 108 3.41 -18.33 1.29
N GLN A 109 3.72 -17.58 2.35
CA GLN A 109 4.70 -16.49 2.29
C GLN A 109 6.11 -17.07 2.19
N PHE A 110 6.90 -16.55 1.25
CA PHE A 110 8.31 -16.86 1.12
C PHE A 110 9.15 -15.74 1.71
N ASP A 111 10.09 -16.10 2.59
CA ASP A 111 11.03 -15.14 3.15
C ASP A 111 12.13 -14.83 2.12
N THR A 112 12.06 -13.62 1.57
CA THR A 112 13.05 -13.14 0.59
C THR A 112 14.43 -12.84 1.19
N SER A 113 14.59 -12.89 2.52
CA SER A 113 15.92 -12.79 3.15
C SER A 113 16.75 -14.06 3.00
N LEU A 114 16.12 -15.19 2.70
CA LEU A 114 16.81 -16.42 2.38
C LEU A 114 17.50 -16.28 1.02
N ASN A 115 18.83 -16.39 1.00
CA ASN A 115 19.63 -16.30 -0.21
C ASN A 115 19.50 -17.60 -1.03
N VAL A 116 18.37 -17.73 -1.71
CA VAL A 116 18.06 -18.87 -2.57
C VAL A 116 18.52 -18.54 -3.99
N GLN A 117 19.36 -19.40 -4.56
CA GLN A 117 19.63 -19.36 -6.00
C GLN A 117 18.40 -19.90 -6.74
N PHE A 118 17.78 -19.05 -7.56
CA PHE A 118 16.65 -19.37 -8.41
C PHE A 118 17.14 -19.77 -9.80
N ASP A 119 16.50 -20.77 -10.40
CA ASP A 119 16.84 -21.22 -11.75
C ASP A 119 16.62 -20.10 -12.77
N GLN A 120 15.52 -19.35 -12.59
CA GLN A 120 15.21 -18.16 -13.37
C GLN A 120 14.60 -17.10 -12.47
N ARG A 121 15.10 -15.86 -12.57
CA ARG A 121 14.62 -14.70 -11.82
C ARG A 121 14.41 -13.52 -12.77
N VAL A 122 13.22 -12.94 -12.71
CA VAL A 122 12.92 -11.63 -13.25
C VAL A 122 12.96 -10.64 -12.10
N GLU A 123 13.71 -9.56 -12.28
CA GLU A 123 13.84 -8.51 -11.27
C GLU A 123 12.69 -7.50 -11.37
N PHE A 124 12.44 -6.80 -10.27
CA PHE A 124 11.49 -5.69 -10.28
C PHE A 124 12.12 -4.50 -11.00
N ASN A 125 11.33 -3.80 -11.83
CA ASN A 125 11.80 -2.61 -12.55
C ASN A 125 12.14 -1.46 -11.59
N LYS A 126 13.40 -1.40 -11.15
CA LYS A 126 13.91 -0.35 -10.26
C LYS A 126 13.90 1.03 -10.92
N ARG A 127 14.09 1.09 -12.25
CA ARG A 127 14.22 2.36 -13.00
C ARG A 127 12.91 3.14 -13.03
N ASN A 128 11.80 2.49 -13.38
CA ASN A 128 10.51 3.17 -13.45
C ASN A 128 10.06 3.68 -12.07
N ASN A 129 10.26 2.86 -11.02
CA ASN A 129 9.97 3.28 -9.66
C ASN A 129 10.85 4.47 -9.23
N ARG A 130 12.14 4.47 -9.56
CA ARG A 130 13.04 5.62 -9.27
C ARG A 130 12.61 6.89 -10.00
N ILE A 131 12.22 6.80 -11.27
CA ILE A 131 11.73 7.95 -12.04
C ILE A 131 10.44 8.50 -11.40
N LEU A 132 9.49 7.63 -11.07
CA LEU A 132 8.22 8.02 -10.44
C LEU A 132 8.43 8.65 -9.07
N VAL A 133 9.27 8.05 -8.22
CA VAL A 133 9.63 8.60 -6.90
C VAL A 133 10.36 9.94 -7.05
N GLY A 134 11.28 10.07 -8.00
CA GLY A 134 11.98 11.32 -8.27
C GLY A 134 11.05 12.43 -8.75
N ALA A 135 10.14 12.12 -9.69
CA ALA A 135 9.16 13.06 -10.22
C ALA A 135 8.16 13.50 -9.14
N LEU A 136 7.58 12.56 -8.38
CA LEU A 136 6.69 12.88 -7.26
C LEU A 136 7.41 13.67 -6.16
N GLY A 137 8.68 13.35 -5.90
CA GLY A 137 9.53 14.10 -4.96
C GLY A 137 9.68 15.57 -5.37
N LEU A 138 10.04 15.83 -6.64
CA LEU A 138 10.12 17.18 -7.19
C LEU A 138 8.80 17.94 -7.08
N ILE A 139 7.69 17.31 -7.50
CA ILE A 139 6.35 17.91 -7.42
C ILE A 139 5.98 18.23 -5.96
N SER A 140 6.29 17.31 -5.03
CA SER A 140 6.00 17.51 -3.61
C SER A 140 6.74 18.71 -3.03
N ILE A 141 8.03 18.87 -3.35
CA ILE A 141 8.86 19.99 -2.90
C ILE A 141 8.31 21.31 -3.47
N THR A 142 7.97 21.34 -4.77
CA THR A 142 7.37 22.52 -5.40
C THR A 142 6.08 22.93 -4.71
N PHE A 143 5.19 21.97 -4.40
CA PHE A 143 3.93 22.26 -3.70
C PHE A 143 4.14 22.71 -2.25
N ILE A 144 5.16 22.18 -1.56
CA ILE A 144 5.53 22.66 -0.22
C ILE A 144 6.00 24.12 -0.28
N ILE A 145 6.85 24.47 -1.26
CA ILE A 145 7.33 25.86 -1.45
C ILE A 145 6.15 26.80 -1.75
N LEU A 146 5.16 26.34 -2.52
CA LEU A 146 3.92 27.07 -2.81
C LEU A 146 2.91 27.05 -1.64
N SER A 147 3.31 26.56 -0.46
CA SER A 147 2.48 26.46 0.74
C SER A 147 1.17 25.70 0.53
N GLN A 148 1.17 24.73 -0.38
CA GLN A 148 0.01 23.88 -0.66
C GLN A 148 0.01 22.67 0.28
N SER A 149 -1.13 22.43 0.96
CA SER A 149 -1.30 21.30 1.89
C SER A 149 -1.07 19.93 1.23
N LEU A 150 -1.38 19.82 -0.07
CA LEU A 150 -1.14 18.63 -0.87
C LEU A 150 0.36 18.27 -0.99
N GLY A 151 1.26 19.26 -0.86
CA GLY A 151 2.70 19.05 -0.94
C GLY A 151 3.21 18.09 0.14
N MET A 152 2.78 18.27 1.39
CA MET A 152 3.17 17.38 2.50
C MET A 152 2.63 15.97 2.33
N PHE A 153 1.41 15.82 1.80
CA PHE A 153 0.84 14.51 1.47
C PHE A 153 1.70 13.79 0.42
N LEU A 154 2.00 14.46 -0.69
CA LEU A 154 2.82 13.89 -1.76
C LEU A 154 4.23 13.55 -1.27
N PHE A 155 4.78 14.35 -0.36
CA PHE A 155 6.09 14.10 0.21
C PHE A 155 6.12 12.80 1.04
N VAL A 156 5.19 12.63 1.98
CA VAL A 156 5.09 11.41 2.78
C VAL A 156 4.79 10.20 1.90
N PHE A 157 3.89 10.35 0.92
CA PHE A 157 3.60 9.30 -0.07
C PHE A 157 4.85 8.88 -0.87
N THR A 158 5.66 9.85 -1.28
CA THR A 158 6.92 9.62 -2.01
C THR A 158 7.92 8.85 -1.17
N ILE A 159 8.05 9.15 0.12
CA ILE A 159 8.90 8.39 1.06
C ILE A 159 8.45 6.94 1.13
N PHE A 160 7.15 6.69 1.29
CA PHE A 160 6.59 5.33 1.32
C PHE A 160 6.88 4.56 0.03
N LEU A 161 6.64 5.17 -1.14
CA LEU A 161 6.93 4.54 -2.43
C LEU A 161 8.43 4.29 -2.63
N GLY A 162 9.29 5.21 -2.19
CA GLY A 162 10.74 5.05 -2.23
C GLY A 162 11.21 3.87 -1.37
N TYR A 163 10.77 3.81 -0.12
CA TYR A 163 11.13 2.74 0.81
C TYR A 163 10.63 1.36 0.34
N PHE A 164 9.33 1.24 0.02
CA PHE A 164 8.77 -0.03 -0.42
C PHE A 164 9.21 -0.43 -1.81
N GLY A 165 9.43 0.54 -2.70
CA GLY A 165 9.99 0.29 -4.02
C GLY A 165 11.44 -0.22 -3.97
N LYS A 166 12.28 0.31 -3.07
CA LYS A 166 13.62 -0.23 -2.81
C LYS A 166 13.54 -1.65 -2.25
N LYS A 167 12.73 -1.86 -1.21
CA LYS A 167 12.51 -3.18 -0.60
C LYS A 167 11.95 -4.21 -1.59
N ALA A 168 11.11 -3.79 -2.54
CA ALA A 168 10.61 -4.63 -3.62
C ALA A 168 11.65 -4.90 -4.70
N GLY A 169 12.47 -3.88 -5.02
CA GLY A 169 13.60 -3.99 -5.94
C GLY A 169 14.62 -5.04 -5.55
N ASP A 170 14.95 -5.15 -4.27
CA ASP A 170 16.00 -6.05 -3.81
C ASP A 170 15.50 -7.50 -3.61
N GLY A 171 14.18 -7.69 -3.58
CA GLY A 171 13.54 -9.00 -3.43
C GLY A 171 13.28 -9.75 -4.74
N VAL A 172 12.72 -10.95 -4.62
CA VAL A 172 12.27 -11.77 -5.75
C VAL A 172 10.92 -11.22 -6.23
N TYR A 173 10.87 -10.86 -7.53
CA TYR A 173 9.65 -10.34 -8.15
C TYR A 173 8.85 -11.43 -8.85
N LEU A 174 9.50 -12.15 -9.76
CA LEU A 174 8.97 -13.35 -10.39
C LEU A 174 10.13 -14.33 -10.57
N ALA A 175 10.00 -15.56 -10.08
CA ALA A 175 11.01 -16.59 -10.26
C ALA A 175 10.39 -17.97 -10.26
N VAL A 176 11.05 -18.92 -10.92
CA VAL A 176 10.73 -20.35 -10.83
C VAL A 176 11.93 -21.06 -10.24
N LYS A 177 11.65 -21.95 -9.30
CA LYS A 177 12.63 -22.88 -8.77
C LYS A 177 11.97 -24.21 -8.46
N ASP A 178 12.61 -25.29 -8.89
CA ASP A 178 12.08 -26.65 -8.78
C ASP A 178 10.65 -26.71 -9.38
N ALA A 179 9.67 -27.20 -8.61
CA ALA A 179 8.26 -27.25 -8.98
C ALA A 179 7.42 -26.08 -8.44
N HIS A 180 8.02 -24.91 -8.16
CA HIS A 180 7.30 -23.78 -7.55
C HIS A 180 7.53 -22.44 -8.28
N LEU A 181 6.45 -21.68 -8.40
CA LEU A 181 6.44 -20.27 -8.77
C LEU A 181 6.59 -19.40 -7.52
N TYR A 182 7.47 -18.42 -7.61
CA TYR A 182 7.66 -17.35 -6.64
C TYR A 182 7.23 -16.04 -7.26
N ILE A 183 6.26 -15.36 -6.66
CA ILE A 183 5.71 -14.14 -7.23
C ILE A 183 5.43 -13.10 -6.15
N ARG A 184 5.75 -11.84 -6.46
CA ARG A 184 5.34 -10.66 -5.71
C ARG A 184 4.35 -9.85 -6.55
N PRO A 185 3.04 -9.92 -6.27
CA PRO A 185 2.01 -9.26 -7.10
C PRO A 185 2.11 -7.72 -7.11
N ASN A 186 2.63 -7.12 -6.04
CA ASN A 186 2.67 -5.66 -5.84
C ASN A 186 3.84 -5.30 -4.90
N ILE A 187 4.37 -4.07 -5.00
CA ILE A 187 5.31 -3.47 -4.03
C ILE A 187 4.84 -3.55 -2.57
N PHE A 188 3.52 -3.60 -2.34
CA PHE A 188 2.90 -3.72 -1.02
C PHE A 188 2.60 -5.18 -0.60
N ALA A 189 2.89 -6.15 -1.46
CA ALA A 189 2.67 -7.56 -1.17
C ALA A 189 3.97 -8.25 -0.71
N HIS A 190 3.81 -9.33 0.04
CA HIS A 190 4.91 -10.27 0.27
C HIS A 190 5.21 -11.07 -1.00
N CYS A 191 6.34 -11.78 -0.99
CA CYS A 191 6.60 -12.81 -1.99
C CYS A 191 5.85 -14.08 -1.57
N TYR A 192 5.17 -14.73 -2.51
CA TYR A 192 4.44 -15.96 -2.26
C TYR A 192 5.06 -17.11 -3.05
N ARG A 193 5.08 -18.30 -2.43
CA ARG A 193 5.51 -19.56 -3.04
C ARG A 193 4.28 -20.39 -3.38
N ILE A 194 4.20 -20.84 -4.63
CA ILE A 194 3.02 -21.50 -5.19
C ILE A 194 3.47 -22.72 -6.00
N PRO A 195 2.92 -23.92 -5.81
CA PRO A 195 3.24 -25.06 -6.66
C PRO A 195 2.85 -24.82 -8.12
N LEU A 196 3.70 -25.16 -9.08
CA LEU A 196 3.45 -24.93 -10.51
C LEU A 196 2.20 -25.64 -11.04
N LYS A 197 1.85 -26.78 -10.45
CA LYS A 197 0.62 -27.53 -10.77
C LYS A 197 -0.68 -26.74 -10.51
N ASP A 198 -0.61 -25.74 -9.64
CA ASP A 198 -1.77 -24.94 -9.22
C ASP A 198 -1.77 -23.57 -9.93
N VAL A 199 -0.89 -23.36 -10.92
CA VAL A 199 -0.71 -22.09 -11.63
C VAL A 199 -0.98 -22.27 -13.12
N THR A 200 -1.91 -21.47 -13.63
CA THR A 200 -2.23 -21.38 -15.06
C THR A 200 -1.85 -20.00 -15.59
N TYR A 201 -1.14 -19.95 -16.72
CA TYR A 201 -0.84 -18.70 -17.39
C TYR A 201 -2.00 -18.28 -18.31
N VAL A 202 -2.64 -17.14 -18.02
CA VAL A 202 -3.87 -16.73 -18.71
C VAL A 202 -3.59 -15.85 -19.92
N LYS A 203 -2.88 -14.73 -19.72
CA LYS A 203 -2.64 -13.75 -20.78
C LYS A 203 -1.50 -12.81 -20.44
N GLY A 204 -0.76 -12.42 -21.48
CA GLY A 204 0.18 -11.31 -21.46
C GLY A 204 -0.42 -10.12 -22.20
N GLU A 205 -0.68 -9.01 -21.52
CA GLU A 205 -1.14 -7.76 -22.14
C GLU A 205 -0.14 -6.65 -21.88
N LYS A 206 0.35 -5.98 -22.93
CA LYS A 206 1.19 -4.75 -22.89
C LYS A 206 1.95 -4.52 -21.56
N GLY A 207 2.91 -5.40 -21.26
CA GLY A 207 3.79 -5.26 -20.08
C GLY A 207 3.25 -5.85 -18.76
N LYS A 208 2.14 -6.59 -18.80
CA LYS A 208 1.55 -7.36 -17.70
C LYS A 208 1.42 -8.82 -18.09
N VAL A 209 1.62 -9.70 -17.12
CA VAL A 209 1.36 -11.14 -17.21
C VAL A 209 0.42 -11.53 -16.08
N HIS A 210 -0.62 -12.27 -16.43
CA HIS A 210 -1.66 -12.72 -15.52
C HIS A 210 -1.54 -14.23 -15.28
N PHE A 211 -1.63 -14.62 -14.01
CA PHE A 211 -1.61 -16.01 -13.57
C PHE A 211 -2.86 -16.27 -12.75
N ASP A 212 -3.58 -17.33 -13.09
CA ASP A 212 -4.65 -17.84 -12.23
C ASP A 212 -4.04 -18.91 -11.33
N VAL A 213 -4.28 -18.75 -10.03
CA VAL A 213 -3.78 -19.67 -9.00
C VAL A 213 -4.95 -20.38 -8.36
N GLN A 214 -4.99 -21.69 -8.52
CA GLN A 214 -5.96 -22.53 -7.84
C GLN A 214 -5.58 -22.60 -6.35
N THR A 215 -6.50 -22.17 -5.49
CA THR A 215 -6.41 -22.39 -4.04
C THR A 215 -7.52 -23.33 -3.61
N ASP A 216 -7.50 -23.73 -2.34
CA ASP A 216 -8.50 -24.65 -1.76
C ASP A 216 -9.93 -24.08 -1.86
N ASN A 217 -10.08 -22.75 -1.85
CA ASN A 217 -11.39 -22.09 -1.76
C ASN A 217 -11.78 -21.32 -3.02
N GLU A 218 -10.81 -20.82 -3.80
CA GLU A 218 -11.08 -19.93 -4.93
C GLU A 218 -9.95 -19.92 -5.98
N VAL A 219 -10.22 -19.34 -7.15
CA VAL A 219 -9.18 -19.02 -8.14
C VAL A 219 -8.69 -17.59 -7.87
N LEU A 220 -7.43 -17.46 -7.44
CA LEU A 220 -6.79 -16.17 -7.20
C LEU A 220 -6.05 -15.71 -8.44
N GLN A 221 -6.48 -14.58 -9.01
CA GLN A 221 -5.71 -13.93 -10.06
C GLN A 221 -4.54 -13.15 -9.48
N LEU A 222 -3.33 -13.54 -9.88
CA LEU A 222 -2.07 -12.82 -9.65
C LEU A 222 -1.64 -12.10 -10.92
N THR A 223 -0.94 -10.99 -10.74
CA THR A 223 -0.44 -10.19 -11.86
C THR A 223 0.98 -9.79 -11.57
N ALA A 224 1.88 -10.02 -12.51
CA ALA A 224 3.17 -9.37 -12.55
C ALA A 224 3.16 -8.35 -13.69
N THR A 225 3.75 -7.19 -13.46
CA THR A 225 3.89 -6.09 -14.39
C THR A 225 5.37 -5.90 -14.72
N PRO A 226 5.98 -6.80 -15.53
CA PRO A 226 7.35 -6.63 -16.01
C PRO A 226 7.46 -5.51 -17.07
N ALA A 227 6.60 -4.49 -17.02
CA ALA A 227 6.59 -3.39 -17.98
C ALA A 227 7.97 -2.71 -17.98
N ASN A 228 8.54 -2.55 -19.18
CA ASN A 228 9.89 -2.08 -19.45
C ASN A 228 11.03 -3.01 -19.00
N ALA A 229 10.76 -4.31 -18.87
CA ALA A 229 11.80 -5.34 -18.86
C ALA A 229 12.74 -5.13 -20.07
N THR A 230 14.03 -5.18 -19.80
CA THR A 230 15.10 -5.27 -20.81
C THR A 230 14.85 -6.46 -21.73
N SER A 231 15.48 -6.48 -22.92
CA SER A 231 15.36 -7.61 -23.84
C SER A 231 15.77 -8.93 -23.19
N GLU A 232 16.77 -8.90 -22.30
CA GLU A 232 17.20 -10.06 -21.50
C GLU A 232 16.14 -10.50 -20.48
N GLU A 233 15.54 -9.57 -19.75
CA GLU A 233 14.45 -9.87 -18.80
C GLU A 233 13.20 -10.39 -19.51
N LYS A 234 12.92 -9.92 -20.74
CA LYS A 234 11.85 -10.47 -21.58
C LYS A 234 12.16 -11.89 -22.04
N ALA A 235 13.40 -12.19 -22.40
CA ALA A 235 13.82 -13.55 -22.74
C ALA A 235 13.67 -14.49 -21.53
N LYS A 236 14.17 -14.07 -20.36
CA LYS A 236 13.99 -14.80 -19.09
C LYS A 236 12.52 -15.00 -18.73
N LEU A 237 11.67 -14.00 -18.98
CA LEU A 237 10.23 -14.10 -18.76
C LEU A 237 9.61 -15.13 -19.71
N MET A 238 9.96 -15.13 -21.00
CA MET A 238 9.43 -16.13 -21.95
C MET A 238 9.88 -17.56 -21.59
N GLU A 239 11.12 -17.72 -21.15
CA GLU A 239 11.66 -19.00 -20.67
C GLU A 239 10.98 -19.47 -19.37
N LEU A 240 10.55 -18.53 -18.53
CA LEU A 240 9.78 -18.83 -17.32
C LEU A 240 8.35 -19.23 -17.66
N LEU A 241 7.71 -18.51 -18.58
CA LEU A 241 6.36 -18.79 -19.02
C LEU A 241 6.24 -20.14 -19.74
N SER A 242 7.30 -20.62 -20.41
CA SER A 242 7.27 -21.95 -21.05
C SER A 242 7.26 -23.11 -20.05
N LYS A 243 7.66 -22.87 -18.79
CA LYS A 243 7.63 -23.85 -17.70
C LYS A 243 6.28 -23.90 -16.96
N ILE A 244 5.36 -22.97 -17.27
CA ILE A 244 4.04 -22.88 -16.66
C ILE A 244 3.01 -23.44 -17.64
N GLN A 245 2.04 -24.22 -17.15
CA GLN A 245 0.96 -24.73 -17.99
C GLN A 245 0.12 -23.57 -18.57
N LYS A 246 -0.19 -23.67 -19.86
CA LYS A 246 -1.08 -22.75 -20.56
C LYS A 246 -2.53 -23.16 -20.38
#